data_AF-A0A7K2HW01-F1
#
_entry.id   AF-A0A7K2HW01-F1
#
_cell.length_a   1.000
_cell.length_b   1.000
_cell.length_c   1.000
_cell.angle_alpha   90.00
_cell.angle_beta   90.00
_cell.angle_gamma   90.00
#
_symmetry.space_group_name_H-M   'P 1'
#
loop_
_entity.id
_entity.type
_entity.pdbx_description
1 polymer ?
#
loop_
_entity_poly.entity_id
_entity_poly.type
_entity_poly.pdbx_seq_one_letter_code
_entity_poly.pdbx_strand_id
1 'polypeptide(L)'
;MTVYNPDAPPSDELIDAERRRHERKSAKSGRAAMAEYNRGTAARNSNAMMTREVEKWNTGRRAAQAAQPVGPRVDPHPPVPLLSEAGEIGQRVAELIRLDRLDGALTRSLARITDENREIEAEAAAYALRTRLSEAAAALIDATSRKEKAPEVLRALVDEHHDRERLVVPLEIDKGLRAAIESEVCQRAAGSVRGVLDEIDTAVLDEADAVLADAVQAHERLSLAGVGVDVTLDQAVDGDDDGVLSAVRLWRSAVARWSDVQSVRMWCAAAIDRGFEVRTTGVSVVRPPKVRGGQFLTEAEARKHNSPQAEARTQGSSCWQGSAPSWLAGRTEHEVLRWFVGLDAKQRPNPRGVADLDTNKGA
;
A
#
# COMPACT_ATOMS: atom_id res chain seq x y z
N MET A 1 86.84 -71.25 14.00
CA MET A 1 86.52 -70.38 15.15
C MET A 1 87.18 -69.03 14.92
N THR A 2 86.42 -68.04 14.46
CA THR A 2 86.78 -66.63 14.44
C THR A 2 85.96 -65.95 15.54
N VAL A 3 86.65 -65.35 16.50
CA VAL A 3 86.07 -64.70 17.68
C VAL A 3 85.37 -63.42 17.24
N TYR A 4 84.05 -63.34 17.42
CA TYR A 4 83.26 -62.12 17.22
C TYR A 4 83.67 -61.09 18.26
N ASN A 5 84.24 -59.97 17.81
CA ASN A 5 84.64 -58.86 18.66
C ASN A 5 83.55 -57.76 18.61
N PRO A 6 82.72 -57.62 19.65
CA PRO A 6 81.63 -56.63 19.69
C PRO A 6 82.12 -55.17 19.78
N ASP A 7 83.42 -54.95 20.00
CA ASP A 7 84.05 -53.62 20.00
C ASP A 7 84.71 -53.26 18.65
N ALA A 8 84.56 -54.11 17.63
CA ALA A 8 84.97 -53.78 16.26
C ALA A 8 83.92 -52.85 15.62
N PRO A 9 84.32 -51.68 15.07
CA PRO A 9 83.39 -50.80 14.39
C PRO A 9 82.70 -51.53 13.21
N PRO A 10 81.41 -51.25 12.95
CA PRO A 10 80.66 -51.93 11.90
C PRO A 10 81.36 -51.76 10.55
N SER A 11 81.36 -52.82 9.73
CA SER A 11 82.03 -52.81 8.43
C SER A 11 81.45 -51.74 7.51
N ASP A 12 82.29 -51.16 6.66
CA ASP A 12 81.92 -50.08 5.74
C ASP A 12 80.69 -50.42 4.88
N GLU A 13 80.49 -51.69 4.52
CA GLU A 13 79.30 -52.16 3.78
C GLU A 13 77.98 -51.95 4.52
N LEU A 14 77.95 -52.09 5.85
CA LEU A 14 76.77 -51.85 6.67
C LEU A 14 76.47 -50.36 6.78
N ILE A 15 77.52 -49.54 6.97
CA ILE A 15 77.42 -48.09 7.03
C ILE A 15 76.88 -47.54 5.70
N ASP A 16 77.38 -48.03 4.58
CA ASP A 16 76.95 -47.61 3.24
C ASP A 16 75.51 -48.04 2.91
N ALA A 17 75.11 -49.23 3.36
CA ALA A 17 73.73 -49.70 3.23
C ALA A 17 72.74 -48.84 4.03
N GLU A 18 73.12 -48.44 5.23
CA GLU A 18 72.28 -47.62 6.11
C GLU A 18 72.18 -46.17 5.62
N ARG A 19 73.28 -45.61 5.11
CA ARG A 19 73.32 -44.28 4.48
C ARG A 19 72.41 -44.20 3.26
N ARG A 20 72.45 -45.21 2.37
CA ARG A 20 71.55 -45.29 1.19
C ARG A 20 70.08 -45.43 1.59
N ARG A 21 69.79 -46.06 2.72
CA ARG A 21 68.42 -46.21 3.25
C ARG A 21 67.89 -44.89 3.83
N HIS A 22 68.74 -44.11 4.50
CA HIS A 22 68.39 -42.79 5.02
C HIS A 22 68.25 -41.73 3.92
N GLU A 23 69.13 -41.72 2.92
CA GLU A 23 69.06 -40.75 1.80
C GLU A 23 67.81 -40.96 0.93
N ARG A 24 67.39 -42.22 0.69
CA ARG A 24 66.16 -42.54 -0.06
C ARG A 24 64.88 -42.20 0.69
N LYS A 25 64.87 -42.27 2.03
CA LYS A 25 63.70 -41.89 2.85
C LYS A 25 63.58 -40.37 3.07
N SER A 26 64.70 -39.66 3.17
CA SER A 26 64.74 -38.21 3.42
C SER A 26 64.31 -37.38 2.20
N ALA A 27 64.75 -37.75 0.99
CA ALA A 27 64.52 -36.92 -0.21
C ALA A 27 63.08 -36.92 -0.74
N LYS A 28 62.30 -38.00 -0.48
CA LYS A 28 60.92 -38.15 -1.00
C LYS A 28 59.83 -37.63 -0.05
N SER A 29 60.04 -37.66 1.27
CA SER A 29 59.02 -37.17 2.22
C SER A 29 59.07 -35.65 2.41
N GLY A 30 60.26 -35.04 2.41
CA GLY A 30 60.42 -33.60 2.66
C GLY A 30 59.90 -32.69 1.56
N ARG A 31 60.11 -33.04 0.28
CA ARG A 31 59.68 -32.19 -0.86
C ARG A 31 58.17 -32.23 -1.10
N ALA A 32 57.55 -33.41 -0.97
CA ALA A 32 56.11 -33.55 -1.14
C ALA A 32 55.36 -32.84 -0.01
N ALA A 33 55.80 -33.00 1.25
CA ALA A 33 55.22 -32.32 2.40
C ALA A 33 55.41 -30.79 2.35
N MET A 34 56.58 -30.30 1.91
CA MET A 34 56.81 -28.86 1.68
C MET A 34 55.94 -28.29 0.55
N ALA A 35 55.75 -29.04 -0.55
CA ALA A 35 54.90 -28.60 -1.64
C ALA A 35 53.40 -28.57 -1.26
N GLU A 36 52.98 -29.45 -0.36
CA GLU A 36 51.63 -29.47 0.20
C GLU A 36 51.42 -28.37 1.25
N TYR A 37 52.40 -28.14 2.12
CA TYR A 37 52.43 -27.01 3.04
C TYR A 37 52.37 -25.68 2.28
N ASN A 38 53.23 -25.46 1.28
CA ASN A 38 53.24 -24.25 0.47
C ASN A 38 51.93 -24.03 -0.30
N ARG A 39 51.30 -25.10 -0.81
CA ARG A 39 49.95 -25.01 -1.41
C ARG A 39 48.90 -24.60 -0.40
N GLY A 40 48.94 -25.17 0.81
CA GLY A 40 48.06 -24.78 1.91
C GLY A 40 48.24 -23.32 2.32
N THR A 41 49.47 -22.84 2.41
CA THR A 41 49.79 -21.45 2.76
C THR A 41 49.38 -20.47 1.65
N ALA A 42 49.60 -20.83 0.39
CA ALA A 42 49.15 -20.03 -0.76
C ALA A 42 47.63 -19.93 -0.83
N ALA A 43 46.90 -21.02 -0.56
CA ALA A 43 45.44 -21.02 -0.49
C ALA A 43 44.91 -20.14 0.66
N ARG A 44 45.54 -20.21 1.84
CA ARG A 44 45.18 -19.34 2.98
C ARG A 44 45.45 -17.87 2.71
N ASN A 45 46.59 -17.55 2.09
CA ASN A 45 46.93 -16.17 1.72
C ASN A 45 46.01 -15.63 0.62
N SER A 46 45.64 -16.47 -0.36
CA SER A 46 44.67 -16.11 -1.40
C SER A 46 43.28 -15.83 -0.82
N ASN A 47 42.81 -16.68 0.11
CA ASN A 47 41.55 -16.45 0.81
C ASN A 47 41.59 -15.18 1.65
N ALA A 48 42.69 -14.92 2.38
CA ALA A 48 42.84 -13.71 3.19
C ALA A 48 42.86 -12.42 2.34
N MET A 49 43.46 -12.46 1.14
CA MET A 49 43.45 -11.34 0.20
C MET A 49 42.06 -11.13 -0.40
N MET A 50 41.36 -12.20 -0.81
CA MET A 50 39.97 -12.12 -1.26
C MET A 50 39.04 -11.56 -0.19
N THR A 51 39.19 -11.98 1.08
CA THR A 51 38.41 -11.43 2.18
C THR A 51 38.65 -9.93 2.35
N ARG A 52 39.91 -9.47 2.27
CA ARG A 52 40.24 -8.04 2.35
C ARG A 52 39.70 -7.24 1.16
N GLU A 53 39.72 -7.81 -0.04
CA GLU A 53 39.15 -7.15 -1.22
C GLU A 53 37.62 -7.06 -1.14
N VAL A 54 36.96 -8.12 -0.66
CA VAL A 54 35.52 -8.12 -0.42
C VAL A 54 35.15 -7.14 0.69
N GLU A 55 35.94 -7.06 1.76
CA GLU A 55 35.76 -6.06 2.82
C GLU A 55 35.96 -4.64 2.28
N LYS A 56 37.00 -4.39 1.48
CA LYS A 56 37.27 -3.10 0.83
C LYS A 56 36.15 -2.70 -0.14
N TRP A 57 35.63 -3.65 -0.91
CA TRP A 57 34.49 -3.43 -1.80
C TRP A 57 33.20 -3.16 -1.02
N ASN A 58 32.95 -3.92 0.05
CA ASN A 58 31.78 -3.74 0.91
C ASN A 58 31.84 -2.41 1.68
N THR A 59 33.01 -2.01 2.16
CA THR A 59 33.21 -0.71 2.82
C THR A 59 33.09 0.44 1.84
N GLY A 60 33.64 0.33 0.63
CA GLY A 60 33.41 1.28 -0.45
C GLY A 60 31.94 1.41 -0.82
N ARG A 61 31.21 0.29 -0.89
CA ARG A 61 29.77 0.27 -1.15
C ARG A 61 28.95 0.87 -0.01
N ARG A 62 29.30 0.59 1.25
CA ARG A 62 28.66 1.20 2.43
C ARG A 62 28.96 2.69 2.53
N ALA A 63 30.19 3.11 2.24
CA ALA A 63 30.55 4.53 2.18
C ALA A 63 29.82 5.25 1.03
N ALA A 64 29.69 4.62 -0.13
CA ALA A 64 28.90 5.15 -1.25
C ALA A 64 27.39 5.21 -0.93
N GLN A 65 26.85 4.24 -0.20
CA GLN A 65 25.46 4.25 0.28
C GLN A 65 25.22 5.28 1.39
N ALA A 66 26.16 5.44 2.32
CA ALA A 66 26.10 6.44 3.39
C ALA A 66 26.35 7.87 2.87
N ALA A 67 27.09 8.02 1.78
CA ALA A 67 27.34 9.28 1.10
C ALA A 67 26.30 9.61 0.01
N GLN A 68 25.26 8.80 -0.16
CA GLN A 68 24.11 9.23 -0.98
C GLN A 68 23.49 10.46 -0.30
N PRO A 69 23.51 11.64 -0.92
CA PRO A 69 22.78 12.78 -0.38
C PRO A 69 21.32 12.37 -0.31
N VAL A 70 20.76 12.45 0.89
CA VAL A 70 19.34 12.26 1.14
C VAL A 70 18.62 13.30 0.28
N GLY A 71 18.08 12.88 -0.86
CA GLY A 71 17.23 13.73 -1.67
C GLY A 71 16.07 14.28 -0.83
N PRO A 72 15.41 15.37 -1.25
CA PRO A 72 14.34 15.97 -0.48
C PRO A 72 13.29 14.91 -0.13
N ARG A 73 12.99 14.79 1.17
CA ARG A 73 11.89 13.93 1.64
C ARG A 73 10.58 14.61 1.27
N VAL A 74 9.74 13.88 0.55
CA VAL A 74 8.37 14.29 0.26
C VAL A 74 7.51 13.76 1.40
N ASP A 75 6.90 14.64 2.18
CA ASP A 75 5.98 14.22 3.23
C ASP A 75 4.81 13.45 2.60
N PRO A 76 4.44 12.29 3.18
CA PRO A 76 3.31 11.53 2.69
C PRO A 76 2.03 12.35 2.83
N HIS A 77 1.17 12.27 1.81
CA HIS A 77 -0.16 12.86 1.90
C HIS A 77 -0.92 12.29 3.09
N PRO A 78 -1.59 13.15 3.89
CA PRO A 78 -2.56 12.70 4.87
C PRO A 78 -3.63 11.81 4.19
N PRO A 79 -4.11 10.77 4.89
CA PRO A 79 -5.22 9.99 4.39
C PRO A 79 -6.47 10.88 4.29
N VAL A 80 -7.17 10.79 3.17
CA VAL A 80 -8.48 11.43 3.02
C VAL A 80 -9.46 10.68 3.94
N PRO A 81 -10.24 11.38 4.78
CA PRO A 81 -11.26 10.77 5.62
C PRO A 81 -12.26 9.96 4.77
N LEU A 82 -12.77 8.85 5.30
CA LEU A 82 -13.84 8.12 4.63
C LEU A 82 -15.19 8.80 4.91
N LEU A 83 -16.10 8.80 3.93
CA LEU A 83 -17.46 9.31 4.14
C LEU A 83 -18.19 8.55 5.26
N SER A 84 -17.88 7.27 5.46
CA SER A 84 -18.44 6.46 6.57
C SER A 84 -17.97 6.89 7.96
N GLU A 85 -16.87 7.64 8.05
CA GLU A 85 -16.32 8.15 9.31
C GLU A 85 -16.83 9.55 9.64
N ALA A 86 -17.42 10.26 8.67
CA ALA A 86 -17.90 11.64 8.80
C ALA A 86 -19.37 11.71 9.26
N GLY A 87 -19.78 10.81 10.16
CA GLY A 87 -21.10 10.82 10.79
C GLY A 87 -22.29 10.84 9.80
N GLU A 88 -23.37 11.50 10.22
CA GLU A 88 -24.64 11.56 9.47
C GLU A 88 -24.51 12.35 8.16
N ILE A 89 -23.70 13.42 8.13
CA ILE A 89 -23.48 14.22 6.92
C ILE A 89 -22.71 13.43 5.87
N GLY A 90 -21.73 12.61 6.29
CA GLY A 90 -21.01 11.70 5.42
C GLY A 90 -21.93 10.65 4.77
N GLN A 91 -22.86 10.08 5.55
CA GLN A 91 -23.88 9.18 5.02
C GLN A 91 -24.83 9.90 4.05
N ARG A 92 -25.31 11.10 4.38
CA ARG A 92 -26.18 11.90 3.48
C ARG A 92 -25.49 12.18 2.14
N VAL A 93 -24.20 12.51 2.15
CA VAL A 93 -23.44 12.72 0.92
C VAL A 93 -23.25 11.41 0.14
N ALA A 94 -22.99 10.29 0.82
CA ALA A 94 -22.94 8.98 0.18
C ALA A 94 -24.28 8.61 -0.51
N GLU A 95 -25.41 8.93 0.11
CA GLU A 95 -26.75 8.70 -0.46
C GLU A 95 -27.01 9.58 -1.69
N LEU A 96 -26.61 10.86 -1.66
CA LEU A 96 -26.75 11.80 -2.79
C LEU A 96 -25.99 11.32 -4.03
N ILE A 97 -24.79 10.75 -3.85
CA ILE A 97 -23.98 10.23 -4.96
C ILE A 97 -24.58 8.90 -5.50
N ARG A 98 -25.63 8.36 -4.86
CA ARG A 98 -26.33 7.11 -5.21
C ARG A 98 -25.37 5.93 -5.33
N LEU A 99 -24.46 5.81 -4.39
CA LEU A 99 -23.37 4.83 -4.40
C LEU A 99 -23.86 3.39 -4.55
N ASP A 100 -25.00 3.04 -3.94
CA ASP A 100 -25.59 1.70 -4.01
C ASP A 100 -25.89 1.23 -5.45
N ARG A 101 -26.25 2.17 -6.34
CA ARG A 101 -26.54 1.82 -7.74
C ARG A 101 -25.27 1.50 -8.51
N LEU A 102 -24.19 2.25 -8.24
CA LEU A 102 -22.89 2.08 -8.86
C LEU A 102 -22.21 0.82 -8.34
N ASP A 103 -22.25 0.59 -7.02
CA ASP A 103 -21.71 -0.61 -6.39
C ASP A 103 -22.49 -1.86 -6.78
N GLY A 104 -23.82 -1.77 -6.84
CA GLY A 104 -24.65 -2.85 -7.38
C GLY A 104 -24.34 -3.16 -8.85
N ALA A 105 -24.07 -2.15 -9.68
CA ALA A 105 -23.68 -2.36 -11.08
C ALA A 105 -22.29 -2.99 -11.20
N LEU A 106 -21.32 -2.55 -10.39
CA LEU A 106 -19.97 -3.11 -10.32
C LEU A 106 -20.03 -4.58 -9.89
N THR A 107 -20.72 -4.87 -8.79
CA THR A 107 -20.86 -6.22 -8.24
C THR A 107 -21.50 -7.18 -9.25
N ARG A 108 -22.59 -6.76 -9.90
CA ARG A 108 -23.22 -7.56 -10.96
C ARG A 108 -22.30 -7.79 -12.16
N SER A 109 -21.52 -6.79 -12.55
CA SER A 109 -20.60 -6.90 -13.69
C SER A 109 -19.43 -7.84 -13.36
N LEU A 110 -18.85 -7.74 -12.17
CA LEU A 110 -17.76 -8.63 -11.73
C LEU A 110 -18.25 -10.08 -11.52
N ALA A 111 -19.47 -10.26 -11.00
CA ALA A 111 -20.10 -11.56 -10.90
C ALA A 111 -20.30 -12.16 -12.30
N ARG A 112 -20.80 -11.36 -13.26
CA ARG A 112 -20.98 -11.78 -14.65
C ARG A 112 -19.66 -12.20 -15.31
N ILE A 113 -18.57 -11.44 -15.13
CA ILE A 113 -17.23 -11.83 -15.62
C ILE A 113 -16.80 -13.16 -15.01
N THR A 114 -17.03 -13.36 -13.72
CA THR A 114 -16.66 -14.59 -13.02
C THR A 114 -17.44 -15.79 -13.57
N ASP A 115 -18.72 -15.62 -13.84
CA ASP A 115 -19.57 -16.67 -14.41
C ASP A 115 -19.23 -16.94 -15.88
N GLU A 116 -19.04 -15.90 -16.70
CA GLU A 116 -18.61 -16.05 -18.10
C GLU A 116 -17.22 -16.70 -18.21
N ASN A 117 -16.28 -16.38 -17.30
CA ASN A 117 -14.99 -17.06 -17.26
C ASN A 117 -15.16 -18.55 -16.92
N ARG A 118 -16.04 -18.90 -15.97
CA ARG A 118 -16.34 -20.32 -15.69
C ARG A 118 -16.95 -21.03 -16.89
N GLU A 119 -17.85 -20.36 -17.62
CA GLU A 119 -18.45 -20.89 -18.85
C GLU A 119 -17.40 -21.10 -19.95
N ILE A 120 -16.51 -20.12 -20.19
CA ILE A 120 -15.41 -20.22 -21.17
C ILE A 120 -14.42 -21.33 -20.79
N GLU A 121 -14.08 -21.46 -19.51
CA GLU A 121 -13.21 -22.54 -19.03
C GLU A 121 -13.86 -23.91 -19.23
N ALA A 122 -15.17 -24.03 -18.97
CA ALA A 122 -15.93 -25.26 -19.20
C ALA A 122 -16.02 -25.61 -20.70
N GLU A 123 -16.27 -24.63 -21.57
CA GLU A 123 -16.33 -24.83 -23.02
C GLU A 123 -14.95 -25.20 -23.61
N ALA A 124 -13.89 -24.53 -23.17
CA ALA A 124 -12.52 -24.84 -23.59
C ALA A 124 -12.09 -26.25 -23.14
N ALA A 125 -12.46 -26.67 -21.93
CA ALA A 125 -12.25 -28.02 -21.44
C ALA A 125 -13.01 -29.06 -22.27
N ALA A 126 -14.27 -28.80 -22.59
CA ALA A 126 -15.10 -29.68 -23.42
C ALA A 126 -14.56 -29.81 -24.86
N TYR A 127 -14.12 -28.71 -25.47
CA TYR A 127 -13.53 -28.72 -26.82
C TYR A 127 -12.17 -29.44 -26.86
N ALA A 128 -11.29 -29.18 -25.89
CA ALA A 128 -10.00 -29.86 -25.79
C ALA A 128 -10.17 -31.38 -25.58
N LEU A 129 -11.13 -31.78 -24.75
CA LEU A 129 -11.50 -33.19 -24.55
C LEU A 129 -12.01 -33.82 -25.85
N ARG A 130 -12.90 -33.13 -26.59
CA ARG A 130 -13.47 -33.61 -27.85
C ARG A 130 -12.41 -33.79 -28.94
N THR A 131 -11.49 -32.85 -29.09
CA THR A 131 -10.38 -32.95 -30.06
C THR A 131 -9.46 -34.13 -29.73
N ARG A 132 -9.09 -34.31 -28.46
CA ARG A 132 -8.24 -35.43 -28.04
C ARG A 132 -8.94 -36.78 -28.10
N LEU A 133 -10.25 -36.83 -27.82
CA LEU A 133 -11.06 -38.03 -28.05
C LEU A 133 -11.11 -38.38 -29.54
N SER A 134 -11.22 -37.38 -30.42
CA SER A 134 -11.15 -37.59 -31.86
C SER A 134 -9.78 -38.08 -32.31
N GLU A 135 -8.69 -37.55 -31.76
CA GLU A 135 -7.32 -38.01 -32.05
C GLU A 135 -7.08 -39.42 -31.53
N ALA A 136 -7.53 -39.74 -30.31
CA ALA A 136 -7.42 -41.08 -29.72
C ALA A 136 -8.27 -42.10 -30.47
N ALA A 137 -9.48 -41.71 -30.92
CA ALA A 137 -10.34 -42.54 -31.75
C ALA A 137 -9.71 -42.80 -33.12
N ALA A 138 -9.11 -41.78 -33.76
CA ALA A 138 -8.39 -41.93 -35.01
C ALA A 138 -7.19 -42.88 -34.84
N ALA A 139 -6.39 -42.74 -33.77
CA ALA A 139 -5.27 -43.63 -33.49
C ALA A 139 -5.71 -45.09 -33.22
N LEU A 140 -6.85 -45.29 -32.57
CA LEU A 140 -7.44 -46.62 -32.34
C LEU A 140 -7.91 -47.27 -33.65
N ILE A 141 -8.57 -46.48 -34.51
CA ILE A 141 -9.02 -46.92 -35.83
C ILE A 141 -7.82 -47.27 -36.72
N ASP A 142 -6.77 -46.47 -36.69
CA ASP A 142 -5.54 -46.74 -37.44
C ASP A 142 -4.84 -48.01 -36.95
N ALA A 143 -4.69 -48.20 -35.64
CA ALA A 143 -4.07 -49.40 -35.06
C ALA A 143 -4.86 -50.68 -35.38
N THR A 144 -6.20 -50.61 -35.30
CA THR A 144 -7.08 -51.74 -35.65
C THR A 144 -7.05 -52.05 -37.15
N SER A 145 -6.99 -51.04 -38.02
CA SER A 145 -6.85 -51.24 -39.47
C SER A 145 -5.53 -51.93 -39.86
N ARG A 146 -4.47 -51.72 -39.07
CA ARG A 146 -3.16 -52.34 -39.24
C ARG A 146 -3.00 -53.70 -38.55
N LYS A 147 -4.07 -54.20 -37.90
CA LYS A 147 -4.08 -55.45 -37.10
C LYS A 147 -3.09 -55.44 -35.93
N GLU A 148 -2.78 -54.26 -35.40
CA GLU A 148 -1.90 -54.08 -34.24
C GLU A 148 -2.73 -54.12 -32.94
N LYS A 149 -2.06 -54.34 -31.80
CA LYS A 149 -2.72 -54.31 -30.49
C LYS A 149 -3.24 -52.90 -30.23
N ALA A 150 -4.54 -52.78 -29.92
CA ALA A 150 -5.15 -51.49 -29.60
C ALA A 150 -4.41 -50.80 -28.44
N PRO A 151 -3.96 -49.54 -28.61
CA PRO A 151 -3.21 -48.84 -27.57
C PRO A 151 -4.09 -48.47 -26.37
N GLU A 152 -3.53 -48.49 -25.16
CA GLU A 152 -4.21 -48.25 -23.87
C GLU A 152 -4.54 -46.75 -23.61
N VAL A 153 -4.89 -46.01 -24.67
CA VAL A 153 -5.03 -44.55 -24.66
C VAL A 153 -6.26 -44.08 -23.84
N LEU A 154 -7.33 -44.89 -23.82
CA LEU A 154 -8.59 -44.52 -23.18
C LEU A 154 -8.51 -44.50 -21.65
N ARG A 155 -7.72 -45.38 -21.04
CA ARG A 155 -7.61 -45.45 -19.57
C ARG A 155 -6.86 -44.25 -18.99
N ALA A 156 -5.76 -43.84 -19.64
CA ALA A 156 -5.01 -42.65 -19.26
C ALA A 156 -5.85 -41.35 -19.42
N LEU A 157 -6.68 -41.26 -20.47
CA LEU A 157 -7.59 -40.14 -20.67
C LEU A 157 -8.70 -40.06 -19.60
N VAL A 158 -9.19 -41.21 -19.11
CA VAL A 158 -10.23 -41.27 -18.06
C VAL A 158 -9.65 -40.90 -16.69
N ASP A 159 -8.46 -41.41 -16.35
CA ASP A 159 -7.80 -41.11 -15.07
C ASP A 159 -7.35 -39.64 -15.01
N GLU A 160 -6.82 -39.07 -16.11
CA GLU A 160 -6.39 -37.65 -16.18
C GLU A 160 -7.56 -36.65 -16.18
N HIS A 161 -8.75 -37.06 -16.66
CA HIS A 161 -9.95 -36.22 -16.63
C HIS A 161 -10.58 -36.12 -15.23
N HIS A 162 -10.36 -37.12 -14.38
CA HIS A 162 -10.77 -37.09 -12.97
C HIS A 162 -9.92 -36.11 -12.13
N ASP A 163 -8.68 -35.85 -12.56
CA ASP A 163 -7.69 -35.06 -11.80
C ASP A 163 -7.55 -33.59 -12.25
N ARG A 164 -8.25 -33.13 -13.30
CA ARG A 164 -8.07 -31.78 -13.86
C ARG A 164 -9.33 -30.92 -13.86
N GLU A 165 -9.52 -30.22 -12.74
CA GLU A 165 -10.10 -28.88 -12.75
C GLU A 165 -8.98 -27.86 -13.00
N ARG A 166 -9.24 -26.85 -13.85
CA ARG A 166 -8.39 -25.67 -14.21
C ARG A 166 -7.67 -25.77 -15.56
N LEU A 167 -8.40 -25.45 -16.62
CA LEU A 167 -7.86 -24.69 -17.74
C LEU A 167 -7.94 -23.21 -17.37
N VAL A 168 -6.80 -22.50 -17.44
CA VAL A 168 -6.67 -21.11 -16.99
C VAL A 168 -6.95 -20.19 -18.18
N VAL A 169 -7.99 -19.35 -18.12
CA VAL A 169 -8.11 -18.16 -18.98
C VAL A 169 -6.81 -17.36 -18.86
N PRO A 170 -6.21 -16.82 -19.95
CA PRO A 170 -5.01 -16.00 -19.83
C PRO A 170 -5.23 -14.91 -18.78
N LEU A 171 -4.54 -15.04 -17.63
CA LEU A 171 -4.71 -14.23 -16.43
C LEU A 171 -4.68 -12.71 -16.71
N GLU A 172 -3.98 -12.31 -17.78
CA GLU A 172 -3.84 -10.93 -18.22
C GLU A 172 -5.13 -10.33 -18.83
N ILE A 173 -5.99 -11.14 -19.46
CA ILE A 173 -7.24 -10.67 -20.08
C ILE A 173 -8.30 -10.42 -18.99
N ASP A 174 -8.46 -11.35 -18.04
CA ASP A 174 -9.39 -11.19 -16.90
C ASP A 174 -8.99 -9.98 -16.04
N LYS A 175 -7.70 -9.86 -15.70
CA LYS A 175 -7.19 -8.68 -14.99
C LYS A 175 -7.43 -7.38 -15.75
N GLY A 176 -7.20 -7.38 -17.07
CA GLY A 176 -7.43 -6.22 -17.92
C GLY A 176 -8.90 -5.80 -17.97
N LEU A 177 -9.82 -6.76 -18.10
CA LEU A 177 -11.26 -6.50 -18.15
C LEU A 177 -11.81 -5.98 -16.82
N ARG A 178 -11.40 -6.59 -15.70
CA ARG A 178 -11.74 -6.12 -14.35
C ARG A 178 -11.27 -4.69 -14.13
N ALA A 179 -10.00 -4.40 -14.45
CA ALA A 179 -9.45 -3.05 -14.32
C ALA A 179 -10.17 -2.03 -15.21
N ALA A 180 -10.60 -2.41 -16.41
CA ALA A 180 -11.35 -1.54 -17.31
C ALA A 180 -12.75 -1.20 -16.77
N ILE A 181 -13.47 -2.19 -16.22
CA ILE A 181 -14.80 -2.00 -15.63
C ILE A 181 -14.71 -1.15 -14.35
N GLU A 182 -13.73 -1.42 -13.51
CA GLU A 182 -13.45 -0.59 -12.33
C GLU A 182 -13.18 0.87 -12.75
N SER A 183 -12.35 1.09 -13.78
CA SER A 183 -12.05 2.43 -14.31
C SER A 183 -13.30 3.16 -14.84
N GLU A 184 -14.15 2.49 -15.63
CA GLU A 184 -15.38 3.06 -16.17
C GLU A 184 -16.38 3.44 -15.07
N VAL A 185 -16.54 2.58 -14.05
CA VAL A 185 -17.39 2.89 -12.88
C VAL A 185 -16.87 4.11 -12.14
N CYS A 186 -15.54 4.23 -11.94
CA CYS A 186 -14.92 5.40 -11.33
C CYS A 186 -15.22 6.69 -12.14
N GLN A 187 -15.12 6.63 -13.47
CA GLN A 187 -15.40 7.78 -14.34
C GLN A 187 -16.87 8.23 -14.27
N ARG A 188 -17.82 7.29 -14.33
CA ARG A 188 -19.25 7.61 -14.23
C ARG A 188 -19.61 8.18 -12.87
N ALA A 189 -19.02 7.64 -11.83
CA ALA A 189 -19.25 8.09 -10.48
C ALA A 189 -18.69 9.51 -10.26
N ALA A 190 -17.52 9.84 -10.82
CA ALA A 190 -17.00 11.21 -10.83
C ALA A 190 -17.93 12.19 -11.58
N GLY A 191 -18.52 11.77 -12.70
CA GLY A 191 -19.56 12.53 -13.39
C GLY A 191 -20.80 12.75 -12.53
N SER A 192 -21.22 11.74 -11.75
CA SER A 192 -22.34 11.84 -10.82
C SER A 192 -22.04 12.80 -9.67
N VAL A 193 -20.85 12.73 -9.06
CA VAL A 193 -20.45 13.69 -8.03
C VAL A 193 -20.53 15.11 -8.56
N ARG A 194 -19.94 15.40 -9.74
CA ARG A 194 -20.04 16.72 -10.38
C ARG A 194 -21.47 17.16 -10.62
N GLY A 195 -22.34 16.27 -11.10
CA GLY A 195 -23.75 16.57 -11.33
C GLY A 195 -24.56 16.84 -10.06
N VAL A 196 -24.09 16.36 -8.90
CA VAL A 196 -24.77 16.47 -7.59
C VAL A 196 -24.00 17.42 -6.64
N LEU A 197 -22.93 18.07 -7.11
CA LEU A 197 -22.09 18.95 -6.27
C LEU A 197 -22.90 20.06 -5.60
N ASP A 198 -23.88 20.66 -6.30
CA ASP A 198 -24.69 21.74 -5.74
C ASP A 198 -25.64 21.23 -4.62
N GLU A 199 -26.11 19.98 -4.70
CA GLU A 199 -26.90 19.35 -3.62
C GLU A 199 -26.03 18.99 -2.41
N ILE A 200 -24.81 18.49 -2.65
CA ILE A 200 -23.80 18.24 -1.62
C ILE A 200 -23.40 19.54 -0.94
N ASP A 201 -23.19 20.60 -1.72
CA ASP A 201 -22.86 21.94 -1.24
C ASP A 201 -23.93 22.47 -0.29
N THR A 202 -25.19 22.39 -0.71
CA THR A 202 -26.34 22.78 0.11
C THR A 202 -26.37 21.98 1.42
N ALA A 203 -26.24 20.65 1.37
CA ALA A 203 -26.25 19.81 2.56
C ALA A 203 -25.10 20.14 3.53
N VAL A 204 -23.91 20.44 3.00
CA VAL A 204 -22.73 20.81 3.80
C VAL A 204 -22.87 22.20 4.41
N LEU A 205 -23.47 23.16 3.70
CA LEU A 205 -23.74 24.50 4.22
C LEU A 205 -24.83 24.46 5.31
N ASP A 206 -25.94 23.76 5.07
CA ASP A 206 -27.01 23.58 6.05
C ASP A 206 -26.48 22.99 7.36
N GLU A 207 -25.67 21.92 7.27
CA GLU A 207 -25.08 21.27 8.45
C GLU A 207 -24.07 22.19 9.13
N ALA A 208 -23.24 22.90 8.36
CA ALA A 208 -22.27 23.85 8.91
C ALA A 208 -22.99 24.97 9.69
N ASP A 209 -24.03 25.56 9.13
CA ASP A 209 -24.80 26.63 9.79
C ASP A 209 -25.50 26.11 11.06
N ALA A 210 -26.06 24.90 11.03
CA ALA A 210 -26.65 24.26 12.21
C ALA A 210 -25.62 24.04 13.33
N VAL A 211 -24.43 23.53 12.98
CA VAL A 211 -23.33 23.33 13.94
C VAL A 211 -22.86 24.64 14.56
N LEU A 212 -22.74 25.72 13.76
CA LEU A 212 -22.35 27.03 14.26
C LEU A 212 -23.40 27.64 15.18
N ALA A 213 -24.70 27.46 14.87
CA ALA A 213 -25.79 27.87 15.75
C ALA A 213 -25.75 27.14 17.10
N ASP A 214 -25.55 25.82 17.08
CA ASP A 214 -25.43 24.99 18.30
C ASP A 214 -24.20 25.40 19.14
N ALA A 215 -23.06 25.67 18.49
CA ALA A 215 -21.86 26.13 19.17
C ALA A 215 -22.06 27.49 19.86
N VAL A 216 -22.74 28.43 19.20
CA VAL A 216 -23.11 29.73 19.77
C VAL A 216 -24.03 29.55 20.97
N GLN A 217 -25.08 28.74 20.83
CA GLN A 217 -26.04 28.48 21.91
C GLN A 217 -25.35 27.83 23.13
N ALA A 218 -24.45 26.87 22.90
CA ALA A 218 -23.67 26.24 23.95
C ALA A 218 -22.75 27.25 24.65
N HIS A 219 -22.03 28.08 23.88
CA HIS A 219 -21.13 29.10 24.41
C HIS A 219 -21.87 30.14 25.26
N GLU A 220 -23.04 30.61 24.81
CA GLU A 220 -23.86 31.58 25.53
C GLU A 220 -24.35 31.00 26.86
N ARG A 221 -24.82 29.75 26.87
CA ARG A 221 -25.24 29.06 28.11
C ARG A 221 -24.10 28.89 29.10
N LEU A 222 -22.92 28.48 28.64
CA LEU A 222 -21.74 28.36 29.51
C LEU A 222 -21.31 29.72 30.05
N SER A 223 -21.31 30.75 29.21
CA SER A 223 -20.95 32.11 29.61
C SER A 223 -21.91 32.70 30.65
N LEU A 224 -23.21 32.42 30.53
CA LEU A 224 -24.22 32.82 31.53
C LEU A 224 -23.98 32.17 32.90
N ALA A 225 -23.46 30.94 32.91
CA ALA A 225 -23.04 30.25 34.13
C ALA A 225 -21.66 30.69 34.65
N GLY A 226 -20.98 31.62 33.95
CA GLY A 226 -19.63 32.06 34.30
C GLY A 226 -18.53 31.03 33.98
N VAL A 227 -18.83 30.06 33.12
CA VAL A 227 -17.96 28.94 32.77
C VAL A 227 -17.53 29.04 31.30
N GLY A 228 -16.29 28.66 31.00
CA GLY A 228 -15.76 28.63 29.63
C GLY A 228 -16.06 27.33 28.88
N VAL A 229 -15.88 27.34 27.56
CA VAL A 229 -16.02 26.14 26.69
C VAL A 229 -14.96 25.07 26.95
N ASP A 230 -13.88 25.39 27.67
CA ASP A 230 -12.81 24.45 28.05
C ASP A 230 -13.09 23.72 29.36
N VAL A 231 -14.27 23.89 29.96
CA VAL A 231 -14.63 23.22 31.21
C VAL A 231 -14.56 21.70 31.06
N THR A 232 -13.94 21.04 32.04
CA THR A 232 -13.89 19.57 32.05
C THR A 232 -15.24 19.00 32.44
N LEU A 233 -15.50 17.73 32.09
CA LEU A 233 -16.77 17.12 32.46
C LEU A 233 -16.91 16.99 33.98
N ASP A 234 -15.80 16.70 34.67
CA ASP A 234 -15.75 16.60 36.12
C ASP A 234 -16.11 17.94 36.79
N GLN A 235 -15.53 19.05 36.30
CA GLN A 235 -15.85 20.40 36.78
C GLN A 235 -17.32 20.78 36.56
N ALA A 236 -17.91 20.33 35.45
CA ALA A 236 -19.32 20.58 35.15
C ALA A 236 -20.27 19.73 36.03
N VAL A 237 -19.88 18.49 36.35
CA VAL A 237 -20.65 17.60 37.24
C VAL A 237 -20.58 18.09 38.69
N ASP A 238 -19.40 18.50 39.16
CA ASP A 238 -19.21 19.00 40.52
C ASP A 238 -19.98 20.30 40.81
N GLY A 239 -20.35 21.05 39.75
CA GLY A 239 -21.17 22.25 39.83
C GLY A 239 -22.67 22.03 39.98
N ASP A 240 -23.16 20.78 39.80
CA ASP A 240 -24.57 20.36 39.89
C ASP A 240 -25.56 21.23 39.08
N ASP A 241 -25.10 21.81 37.97
CA ASP A 241 -25.92 22.60 37.04
C ASP A 241 -26.18 21.81 35.75
N ASP A 242 -27.39 21.25 35.64
CA ASP A 242 -27.86 20.51 34.46
C ASP A 242 -27.77 21.34 33.17
N GLY A 243 -27.93 22.66 33.26
CA GLY A 243 -27.78 23.59 32.15
C GLY A 243 -26.35 23.65 31.62
N VAL A 244 -25.37 23.69 32.53
CA VAL A 244 -23.94 23.63 32.19
C VAL A 244 -23.60 22.29 31.56
N LEU A 245 -24.04 21.17 32.14
CA LEU A 245 -23.81 19.83 31.57
C LEU A 245 -24.41 19.67 30.17
N SER A 246 -25.65 20.14 29.96
CA SER A 246 -26.28 20.12 28.64
C SER A 246 -25.52 20.99 27.64
N ALA A 247 -25.02 22.15 28.06
CA ALA A 247 -24.26 23.04 27.19
C ALA A 247 -22.88 22.46 26.82
N VAL A 248 -22.19 21.79 27.76
CA VAL A 248 -20.94 21.06 27.47
C VAL A 248 -21.18 19.94 26.46
N ARG A 249 -22.26 19.17 26.61
CA ARG A 249 -22.62 18.11 25.65
C ARG A 249 -22.92 18.69 24.26
N LEU A 250 -23.69 19.76 24.20
CA LEU A 250 -24.01 20.46 22.94
C LEU A 250 -22.74 20.98 22.28
N TRP A 251 -21.84 21.61 23.04
CA TRP A 251 -20.54 22.08 22.54
C TRP A 251 -19.71 20.94 21.94
N ARG A 252 -19.55 19.82 22.67
CA ARG A 252 -18.79 18.66 22.19
C ARG A 252 -19.43 18.04 20.94
N SER A 253 -20.76 18.00 20.89
CA SER A 253 -21.49 17.54 19.70
C SER A 253 -21.25 18.48 18.51
N ALA A 254 -21.24 19.79 18.73
CA ALA A 254 -20.94 20.77 17.68
C ALA A 254 -19.49 20.63 17.18
N VAL A 255 -18.51 20.43 18.08
CA VAL A 255 -17.11 20.17 17.70
C VAL A 255 -16.98 18.91 16.82
N ALA A 256 -17.63 17.81 17.21
CA ALA A 256 -17.60 16.57 16.45
C ALA A 256 -18.24 16.74 15.06
N ARG A 257 -19.45 17.31 15.00
CA ARG A 257 -20.16 17.57 13.74
C ARG A 257 -19.42 18.57 12.84
N TRP A 258 -18.71 19.54 13.40
CA TRP A 258 -17.84 20.43 12.63
C TRP A 258 -16.70 19.66 11.96
N SER A 259 -16.10 18.70 12.68
CA SER A 259 -15.06 17.82 12.12
C SER A 259 -15.62 16.94 10.99
N ASP A 260 -16.85 16.45 11.13
CA ASP A 260 -17.55 15.69 10.08
C ASP A 260 -17.75 16.56 8.82
N VAL A 261 -18.20 17.80 8.98
CA VAL A 261 -18.34 18.79 7.89
C VAL A 261 -17.00 19.02 7.19
N GLN A 262 -15.89 19.20 7.94
CA GLN A 262 -14.57 19.38 7.33
C GLN A 262 -14.08 18.11 6.62
N SER A 263 -14.40 16.93 7.17
CA SER A 263 -14.06 15.64 6.58
C SER A 263 -14.75 15.43 5.23
N VAL A 264 -16.04 15.76 5.14
CA VAL A 264 -16.80 15.73 3.89
C VAL A 264 -16.22 16.72 2.87
N ARG A 265 -15.93 17.97 3.28
CA ARG A 265 -15.32 18.96 2.39
C ARG A 265 -13.98 18.49 1.83
N MET A 266 -13.13 17.94 2.70
CA MET A 266 -11.84 17.36 2.30
C MET A 266 -12.04 16.20 1.33
N TRP A 267 -12.98 15.30 1.61
CA TRP A 267 -13.32 14.19 0.71
C TRP A 267 -13.76 14.70 -0.66
N CYS A 268 -14.65 15.69 -0.73
CA CYS A 268 -15.13 16.25 -1.99
C CYS A 268 -14.04 16.95 -2.78
N ALA A 269 -13.21 17.80 -2.15
CA ALA A 269 -12.05 18.40 -2.83
C ALA A 269 -11.13 17.32 -3.40
N ALA A 270 -10.86 16.30 -2.60
CA ALA A 270 -9.98 15.20 -2.98
C ALA A 270 -10.58 14.37 -4.13
N ALA A 271 -11.88 14.12 -4.13
CA ALA A 271 -12.61 13.45 -5.20
C ALA A 271 -12.65 14.27 -6.50
N ILE A 272 -12.76 15.60 -6.42
CA ILE A 272 -12.69 16.51 -7.57
C ILE A 272 -11.28 16.48 -8.18
N ASP A 273 -10.23 16.55 -7.35
CA ASP A 273 -8.84 16.62 -7.80
C ASP A 273 -8.31 15.28 -8.34
N ARG A 274 -8.62 14.16 -7.67
CA ARG A 274 -8.00 12.84 -7.93
C ARG A 274 -8.96 11.80 -8.49
N GLY A 275 -10.26 12.05 -8.45
CA GLY A 275 -11.27 11.01 -8.63
C GLY A 275 -11.37 10.08 -7.42
N PHE A 276 -12.17 9.05 -7.54
CA PHE A 276 -12.40 8.07 -6.48
C PHE A 276 -12.55 6.66 -7.05
N GLU A 277 -12.31 5.68 -6.20
CA GLU A 277 -12.43 4.25 -6.45
C GLU A 277 -13.68 3.72 -5.75
N VAL A 278 -14.50 2.96 -6.48
CA VAL A 278 -15.60 2.19 -5.89
C VAL A 278 -15.07 0.79 -5.56
N ARG A 279 -15.17 0.40 -4.29
CA ARG A 279 -14.80 -0.92 -3.79
C ARG A 279 -16.03 -1.57 -3.16
N THR A 280 -15.97 -2.88 -2.94
CA THR A 280 -17.03 -3.63 -2.23
C THR A 280 -17.29 -3.11 -0.82
N THR A 281 -16.33 -2.39 -0.23
CA THR A 281 -16.44 -1.77 1.10
C THR A 281 -16.91 -0.31 1.05
N GLY A 282 -17.29 0.21 -0.12
CA GLY A 282 -17.71 1.59 -0.34
C GLY A 282 -16.77 2.38 -1.25
N VAL A 283 -16.97 3.70 -1.27
CA VAL A 283 -16.19 4.61 -2.13
C VAL A 283 -15.06 5.28 -1.36
N SER A 284 -13.86 5.21 -1.93
CA SER A 284 -12.66 5.84 -1.39
C SER A 284 -12.02 6.75 -2.43
N VAL A 285 -11.52 7.91 -2.04
CA VAL A 285 -10.77 8.77 -2.98
C VAL A 285 -9.51 8.06 -3.48
N VAL A 286 -9.19 8.23 -4.76
CA VAL A 286 -7.97 7.69 -5.36
C VAL A 286 -6.76 8.18 -4.55
N ARG A 287 -5.91 7.23 -4.15
CA ARG A 287 -4.69 7.56 -3.41
C ARG A 287 -3.75 8.36 -4.31
N PRO A 288 -3.05 9.36 -3.77
CA PRO A 288 -2.08 10.09 -4.57
C PRO A 288 -0.98 9.14 -5.03
N PRO A 289 -0.42 9.34 -6.23
CA PRO A 289 0.64 8.48 -6.75
C PRO A 289 1.81 8.44 -5.75
N LYS A 290 2.30 7.24 -5.45
CA LYS A 290 3.47 7.08 -4.57
C LYS A 290 4.68 7.74 -5.24
N VAL A 291 5.08 8.92 -4.78
CA VAL A 291 6.32 9.55 -5.23
C VAL A 291 7.49 8.71 -4.70
N ARG A 292 8.31 8.16 -5.61
CA ARG A 292 9.57 7.52 -5.21
C ARG A 292 10.53 8.61 -4.77
N GLY A 293 10.84 8.70 -3.48
CA GLY A 293 11.95 9.53 -3.01
C GLY A 293 13.26 9.07 -3.65
N GLY A 294 14.12 10.00 -4.04
CA GLY A 294 15.40 9.68 -4.67
C GLY A 294 16.21 10.92 -5.07
N GLN A 295 17.50 10.73 -5.29
CA GLN A 295 18.50 11.77 -5.56
C GLN A 295 18.27 12.56 -6.87
N PHE A 296 17.33 12.12 -7.71
CA PHE A 296 17.04 12.69 -9.04
C PHE A 296 15.73 13.48 -9.10
N LEU A 297 14.98 13.60 -8.00
CA LEU A 297 13.80 14.44 -7.92
C LEU A 297 14.20 15.81 -7.38
N THR A 298 13.97 16.86 -8.17
CA THR A 298 14.08 18.22 -7.64
C THR A 298 12.95 18.51 -6.66
N GLU A 299 13.18 19.43 -5.72
CA GLU A 299 12.15 19.84 -4.75
C GLU A 299 10.91 20.43 -5.44
N ALA A 300 11.09 21.07 -6.60
CA ALA A 300 10.01 21.59 -7.42
C ALA A 300 9.19 20.48 -8.11
N GLU A 301 9.83 19.45 -8.65
CA GLU A 301 9.14 18.29 -9.25
C GLU A 301 8.43 17.47 -8.19
N ALA A 302 9.08 17.27 -7.04
CA ALA A 302 8.47 16.64 -5.87
C ALA A 302 7.21 17.37 -5.44
N ARG A 303 7.26 18.70 -5.26
CA ARG A 303 6.08 19.52 -4.92
C ARG A 303 5.01 19.51 -6.00
N LYS A 304 5.39 19.57 -7.29
CA LYS A 304 4.45 19.53 -8.41
C LYS A 304 3.68 18.20 -8.47
N HIS A 305 4.37 17.09 -8.26
CA HIS A 305 3.75 15.76 -8.19
C HIS A 305 2.91 15.55 -6.92
N ASN A 306 3.18 16.30 -5.86
CA ASN A 306 2.41 16.32 -4.60
C ASN A 306 1.31 17.40 -4.57
N SER A 307 0.96 18.01 -5.72
CA SER A 307 -0.01 19.12 -5.82
C SER A 307 -1.13 18.84 -6.83
N PRO A 308 -2.38 19.29 -6.58
CA PRO A 308 -2.86 20.03 -5.40
C PRO A 308 -3.20 19.13 -4.20
N GLN A 309 -3.07 19.68 -2.99
CA GLN A 309 -3.53 19.05 -1.75
C GLN A 309 -4.96 19.54 -1.43
N ALA A 310 -5.91 18.62 -1.36
CA ALA A 310 -7.30 18.91 -0.96
C ALA A 310 -7.38 19.55 0.44
N GLU A 311 -6.46 19.21 1.35
CA GLU A 311 -6.41 19.74 2.72
C GLU A 311 -6.20 21.26 2.78
N ALA A 312 -5.28 21.79 1.97
CA ALA A 312 -4.96 23.22 1.95
C ALA A 312 -6.15 24.11 1.54
N ARG A 313 -7.08 23.56 0.74
CA ARG A 313 -8.29 24.24 0.28
C ARG A 313 -9.46 24.13 1.25
N THR A 314 -9.43 23.17 2.17
CA THR A 314 -10.62 22.77 2.95
C THR A 314 -10.49 22.99 4.45
N GLN A 315 -9.28 23.25 4.98
CA GLN A 315 -9.06 23.44 6.42
C GLN A 315 -8.66 24.88 6.81
N GLY A 316 -8.81 25.19 8.11
CA GLY A 316 -8.32 26.43 8.71
C GLY A 316 -9.01 27.68 8.17
N SER A 317 -8.24 28.68 7.71
CA SER A 317 -8.81 29.90 7.14
C SER A 317 -9.62 29.66 5.87
N SER A 318 -9.36 28.56 5.15
CA SER A 318 -9.96 28.27 3.85
C SER A 318 -11.39 27.73 3.94
N CYS A 319 -11.85 27.33 5.13
CA CYS A 319 -13.20 26.79 5.35
C CYS A 319 -14.28 27.86 5.56
N TRP A 320 -13.91 29.14 5.50
CA TRP A 320 -14.76 30.30 5.70
C TRP A 320 -14.85 31.14 4.43
N GLN A 321 -15.98 31.84 4.25
CA GLN A 321 -16.10 32.91 3.27
C GLN A 321 -15.34 34.15 3.79
N GLY A 322 -14.54 34.76 2.92
CA GLY A 322 -13.72 35.93 3.28
C GLY A 322 -12.38 35.57 3.92
N SER A 323 -11.82 36.50 4.69
CA SER A 323 -10.46 36.39 5.24
C SER A 323 -10.47 36.00 6.71
N ALA A 324 -10.67 34.70 6.97
CA ALA A 324 -10.37 34.14 8.29
C ALA A 324 -8.85 34.22 8.58
N PRO A 325 -8.43 34.40 9.83
CA PRO A 325 -7.03 34.53 10.18
C PRO A 325 -6.20 33.31 9.76
N SER A 326 -5.03 33.55 9.15
CA SER A 326 -4.13 32.47 8.70
C SER A 326 -3.62 31.58 9.83
N TRP A 327 -3.61 32.07 11.08
CA TRP A 327 -3.20 31.29 12.26
C TRP A 327 -4.18 30.16 12.63
N LEU A 328 -5.40 30.17 12.08
CA LEU A 328 -6.37 29.07 12.20
C LEU A 328 -5.96 27.84 11.40
N ALA A 329 -5.04 27.96 10.45
CA ALA A 329 -4.52 26.82 9.72
C ALA A 329 -3.85 25.81 10.67
N GLY A 330 -4.26 24.54 10.57
CA GLY A 330 -3.75 23.45 11.41
C GLY A 330 -4.25 23.46 12.86
N ARG A 331 -5.24 24.30 13.19
CA ARG A 331 -5.92 24.28 14.50
C ARG A 331 -6.97 23.19 14.57
N THR A 332 -7.22 22.73 15.79
CA THR A 332 -8.30 21.78 16.08
C THR A 332 -9.67 22.43 15.88
N GLU A 333 -10.68 21.61 15.64
CA GLU A 333 -12.07 22.04 15.47
C GLU A 333 -12.59 22.78 16.71
N HIS A 334 -12.16 22.34 17.90
CA HIS A 334 -12.43 23.03 19.16
C HIS A 334 -11.87 24.47 19.17
N GLU A 335 -10.61 24.65 18.77
CA GLU A 335 -9.99 25.98 18.69
C GLU A 335 -10.66 26.87 17.63
N VAL A 336 -11.07 26.29 16.50
CA VAL A 336 -11.76 27.01 15.41
C VAL A 336 -13.14 27.48 15.87
N LEU A 337 -13.94 26.62 16.49
CA LEU A 337 -15.25 27.01 17.01
C LEU A 337 -15.12 27.99 18.17
N ARG A 338 -14.12 27.83 19.05
CA ARG A 338 -13.83 28.79 20.12
C ARG A 338 -13.54 30.18 19.58
N TRP A 339 -12.72 30.27 18.53
CA TRP A 339 -12.47 31.54 17.87
C TRP A 339 -13.77 32.13 17.31
N PHE A 340 -14.57 31.33 16.60
CA PHE A 340 -15.82 31.77 15.98
C PHE A 340 -16.83 32.34 16.99
N VAL A 341 -17.07 31.63 18.10
CA VAL A 341 -18.04 32.09 19.12
C VAL A 341 -17.53 33.30 19.91
N GLY A 342 -16.21 33.48 19.99
CA GLY A 342 -15.57 34.67 20.56
C GLY A 342 -15.68 35.93 19.71
N LEU A 343 -16.18 35.83 18.47
CA LEU A 343 -16.48 36.98 17.62
C LEU A 343 -17.86 37.55 17.91
N ASP A 344 -17.97 38.88 17.77
CA ASP A 344 -19.27 39.55 17.71
C ASP A 344 -20.13 38.98 16.58
N ALA A 345 -21.45 38.90 16.79
CA ALA A 345 -22.37 38.35 15.79
C ALA A 345 -22.24 38.97 14.40
N LYS A 346 -21.87 40.26 14.30
CA LYS A 346 -21.67 40.97 13.03
C LYS A 346 -20.34 40.67 12.33
N GLN A 347 -19.39 40.09 13.06
CA GLN A 347 -18.04 39.77 12.59
C GLN A 347 -17.87 38.28 12.24
N ARG A 348 -18.87 37.46 12.55
CA ARG A 348 -18.86 36.02 12.28
C ARG A 348 -18.90 35.78 10.76
N PRO A 349 -17.87 35.12 10.19
CA PRO A 349 -17.87 34.79 8.77
C PRO A 349 -18.82 33.63 8.49
N ASN A 350 -19.33 33.58 7.26
CA ASN A 350 -20.12 32.43 6.81
C ASN A 350 -19.21 31.23 6.50
N PRO A 351 -19.67 29.99 6.67
CA PRO A 351 -18.95 28.82 6.21
C PRO A 351 -18.85 28.79 4.69
N ARG A 352 -17.75 28.23 4.17
CA ARG A 352 -17.52 28.01 2.74
C ARG A 352 -18.10 26.67 2.30
N GLY A 353 -18.70 26.62 1.12
CA GLY A 353 -19.27 25.40 0.55
C GLY A 353 -18.24 24.46 -0.08
N VAL A 354 -18.73 23.33 -0.59
CA VAL A 354 -17.98 22.38 -1.43
C VAL A 354 -17.90 22.86 -2.88
N ALA A 355 -18.90 23.58 -3.38
CA ALA A 355 -18.94 24.08 -4.76
C ALA A 355 -17.80 25.07 -5.05
N ASP A 356 -17.34 25.78 -4.03
CA ASP A 356 -16.21 26.71 -4.13
C ASP A 356 -14.84 26.02 -4.28
N LEU A 357 -14.81 24.68 -4.18
CA LEU A 357 -13.59 23.87 -4.32
C LEU A 357 -13.33 23.48 -5.78
N ASP A 358 -14.34 23.61 -6.67
CA ASP A 358 -14.18 23.36 -8.10
C ASP A 358 -13.58 24.58 -8.81
N THR A 359 -12.24 24.63 -8.84
CA THR A 359 -11.49 25.69 -9.54
C THR A 359 -11.66 25.67 -11.07
N ASN A 360 -12.32 24.66 -11.63
CA ASN A 360 -12.54 24.53 -13.08
C ASN A 360 -13.83 25.20 -13.58
N LYS A 361 -14.66 25.81 -12.71
CA LYS A 361 -15.83 26.60 -13.15
C LYS A 361 -15.46 27.88 -13.95
N GLY A 362 -14.18 28.13 -14.23
CA GLY A 362 -13.69 29.31 -14.97
C GLY A 362 -12.63 29.05 -16.05
N ALA A 363 -12.50 27.83 -16.58
CA ALA A 363 -11.58 27.51 -17.69
C ALA A 363 -12.32 27.14 -18.98
#